data_AF-A0A3C1VC53-F1
#
_entry.id   AF-A0A3C1VC53-F1
#
_cell.length_a   1.000
_cell.length_b   1.000
_cell.length_c   1.000
_cell.angle_alpha   90.00
_cell.angle_beta   90.00
_cell.angle_gamma   90.00
#
_symmetry.space_group_name_H-M   'P 1'
#
loop_
_entity.id
_entity.type
_entity.pdbx_description
1 polymer ?
#
loop_
_entity_poly.entity_id
_entity_poly.type
_entity_poly.pdbx_seq_one_letter_code
_entity_poly.pdbx_strand_id
1 'polypeptide(L)'
;MNIVELQKKLIAAARLNPPDDRVPYAFEKRIMALIAARAVADRWVFWTRGLWRAAAACGAVAVVCGAVSLFTPVPPDNGKDLSQDFENTLLASVDQSDATAP
;
A
#
# COMPACT_ATOMS: atom_id res chain seq x y z
N MET A 1 46.55 -16.22 31.83
CA MET A 1 46.59 -16.51 30.38
C MET A 1 45.57 -15.61 29.70
N ASN A 2 45.98 -14.75 28.77
CA ASN A 2 45.13 -13.67 28.24
C ASN A 2 44.35 -14.16 27.00
N ILE A 3 43.04 -14.32 27.14
CA ILE A 3 42.14 -14.84 26.11
C ILE A 3 42.14 -13.97 24.84
N VAL A 4 42.33 -12.66 25.00
CA VAL A 4 42.33 -11.68 23.89
C VAL A 4 43.56 -11.86 23.00
N GLU A 5 44.71 -12.19 23.59
CA GLU A 5 45.96 -12.46 22.85
C GLU A 5 45.88 -13.77 22.07
N LEU A 6 45.30 -14.81 22.68
CA LEU A 6 45.05 -16.09 22.00
C LEU A 6 44.12 -15.92 20.81
N GLN A 7 43.03 -15.16 20.98
CA GLN A 7 42.09 -14.87 19.90
C GLN A 7 42.76 -14.12 18.74
N LYS A 8 43.58 -13.09 19.04
CA LYS A 8 44.36 -12.38 18.01
C LYS A 8 45.29 -13.31 17.24
N LYS A 9 46.00 -14.20 17.94
CA LYS A 9 46.92 -15.16 17.31
C LYS A 9 46.18 -16.21 16.46
N LEU A 10 45.03 -16.69 16.92
CA LEU A 10 44.17 -17.62 16.18
C LEU A 10 43.60 -16.99 14.90
N ILE A 11 43.12 -15.75 14.97
CA ILE A 11 42.62 -15.02 13.80
C ILE A 11 43.75 -14.75 12.80
N ALA A 12 44.95 -14.37 13.28
CA ALA A 12 46.11 -14.16 12.42
C ALA A 12 46.53 -15.46 11.71
N ALA A 13 46.55 -16.59 12.42
CA ALA A 13 46.84 -17.90 11.84
C ALA A 13 45.78 -18.36 10.84
N ALA A 14 44.49 -18.16 11.16
CA ALA A 14 43.39 -18.52 10.27
C ALA A 14 43.40 -17.73 8.95
N ARG A 15 43.82 -16.45 8.98
CA ARG A 15 43.94 -15.61 7.78
C ARG A 15 45.11 -15.96 6.88
N LEU A 16 46.12 -16.63 7.40
CA LEU A 16 47.27 -17.12 6.63
C LEU A 16 46.97 -18.44 5.93
N ASN A 17 45.87 -19.12 6.29
CA ASN A 17 45.42 -20.32 5.61
C ASN A 17 44.67 -19.91 4.32
N PRO A 18 45.05 -20.45 3.15
CA PRO A 18 44.34 -20.17 1.91
C PRO A 18 42.87 -20.62 2.02
N PRO A 19 41.93 -19.91 1.37
CA PRO A 19 40.54 -20.33 1.35
C PRO A 19 40.45 -21.72 0.69
N ASP A 20 40.17 -22.72 1.51
CA ASP A 20 39.90 -24.08 1.06
C ASP A 20 38.41 -24.16 0.70
N ASP A 21 38.10 -24.61 -0.52
CA ASP A 21 36.73 -24.86 -0.99
C ASP A 21 36.05 -25.99 -0.21
N ARG A 22 36.80 -26.75 0.60
CA ARG A 22 36.25 -27.77 1.51
C ARG A 22 35.66 -27.14 2.78
N VAL A 23 34.66 -26.30 2.59
CA VAL A 23 33.78 -25.93 3.70
C VAL A 23 32.92 -27.14 4.03
N PRO A 24 32.80 -27.56 5.30
CA PRO A 24 31.92 -28.67 5.65
C PRO A 24 30.50 -28.37 5.16
N TYR A 25 29.90 -29.30 4.43
CA TYR A 25 28.57 -29.14 3.84
C TYR A 25 27.51 -28.61 4.82
N ALA A 26 27.64 -28.96 6.11
CA ALA A 26 26.76 -28.46 7.17
C ALA A 26 26.85 -26.93 7.39
N PHE A 27 28.01 -26.31 7.18
CA PHE A 27 28.18 -24.86 7.26
C PHE A 27 27.49 -24.15 6.09
N GLU A 28 27.73 -24.63 4.86
CA GLU A 28 27.08 -24.10 3.66
C GLU A 28 25.55 -24.19 3.79
N LYS A 29 25.03 -25.35 4.23
CA LYS A 29 23.59 -25.55 4.47
C LYS A 29 23.02 -24.59 5.51
N ARG A 30 23.75 -24.32 6.60
CA ARG A 30 23.31 -23.36 7.62
C ARG A 30 23.29 -21.94 7.08
N ILE A 31 24.31 -21.53 6.33
CA ILE A 31 24.35 -20.20 5.72
C ILE A 31 23.25 -20.04 4.68
N MET A 32 23.07 -21.01 3.78
CA MET A 32 22.02 -20.95 2.77
C MET A 32 20.62 -20.94 3.38
N ALA A 33 20.40 -21.67 4.49
CA ALA A 33 19.14 -21.61 5.23
C ALA A 33 18.88 -20.22 5.84
N LEU A 34 19.90 -19.58 6.43
CA LEU A 34 19.80 -18.23 6.98
C LEU A 34 19.54 -17.18 5.89
N ILE A 35 20.21 -17.29 4.74
CA ILE A 35 20.00 -16.39 3.61
C ILE A 35 18.59 -16.56 3.06
N ALA A 36 18.13 -17.80 2.87
CA ALA A 36 16.77 -18.07 2.39
C ALA A 36 15.70 -17.55 3.34
N ALA A 37 15.87 -17.74 4.65
CA ALA A 37 14.95 -17.23 5.67
C ALA A 37 14.86 -15.70 5.65
N ARG A 38 16.00 -15.01 5.49
CA ARG A 38 16.06 -13.55 5.41
C ARG A 38 15.38 -13.02 4.14
N ALA A 39 15.61 -13.66 2.99
CA ALA A 39 15.01 -13.27 1.72
C ALA A 39 13.47 -13.35 1.74
N VAL A 40 12.91 -14.32 2.45
CA VAL A 40 11.45 -14.43 2.64
C VAL A 40 10.93 -13.27 3.51
N ALA A 41 11.60 -12.96 4.62
CA ALA A 41 11.20 -11.85 5.49
C ALA A 41 11.24 -10.50 4.75
N ASP A 42 12.31 -10.25 3.98
CA ASP A 42 12.46 -9.00 3.22
C ASP A 42 11.32 -8.82 2.20
N ARG A 43 10.92 -9.90 1.51
CA ARG A 43 9.79 -9.86 0.55
C ARG A 43 8.46 -9.46 1.19
N TRP A 44 8.17 -9.98 2.37
CA TRP A 44 6.95 -9.63 3.12
C TRP A 44 6.97 -8.18 3.61
N VAL A 45 8.13 -7.67 4.01
CA VAL A 45 8.29 -6.26 4.43
C VAL A 45 8.06 -5.31 3.25
N PHE A 46 8.56 -5.63 2.06
CA PHE A 46 8.28 -4.80 0.87
C PHE A 46 6.81 -4.81 0.48
N TRP A 47 6.13 -5.96 0.57
CA TRP A 47 4.70 -6.08 0.28
C TRP A 47 3.84 -5.32 1.28
N THR A 48 4.09 -5.50 2.58
CA THR A 48 3.34 -4.80 3.64
C THR A 48 3.54 -3.30 3.56
N ARG A 49 4.76 -2.82 3.25
CA ARG A 49 5.04 -1.39 3.04
C ARG A 49 4.34 -0.83 1.79
N GLY A 50 4.22 -1.61 0.72
CA GLY A 50 3.45 -1.23 -0.48
C GLY A 50 1.95 -1.11 -0.18
N LEU A 51 1.38 -2.13 0.46
CA LEU A 51 -0.03 -2.15 0.88
C LEU A 51 -0.36 -1.01 1.86
N TRP A 52 0.54 -0.75 2.80
CA TRP A 52 0.38 0.34 3.76
C TRP A 52 0.39 1.72 3.10
N ARG A 53 1.20 1.93 2.05
CA ARG A 53 1.18 3.18 1.29
C ARG A 53 -0.14 3.39 0.54
N ALA A 54 -0.72 2.33 -0.03
CA ALA A 54 -2.02 2.42 -0.69
C ALA A 54 -3.14 2.72 0.31
N ALA A 55 -3.16 2.03 1.45
CA ALA A 55 -4.12 2.28 2.53
C ALA A 55 -4.00 3.71 3.08
N ALA A 56 -2.77 4.20 3.30
CA ALA A 56 -2.52 5.56 3.75
C ALA A 56 -2.98 6.60 2.72
N ALA A 57 -2.76 6.37 1.42
CA ALA A 57 -3.25 7.25 0.36
C ALA A 57 -4.79 7.29 0.32
N CYS A 58 -5.45 6.13 0.42
CA CYS A 58 -6.91 6.07 0.49
C CYS A 58 -7.47 6.78 1.73
N GLY A 59 -6.86 6.55 2.89
CA GLY A 59 -7.22 7.25 4.13
C GLY A 59 -7.05 8.76 4.03
N ALA A 60 -5.96 9.23 3.40
CA ALA A 60 -5.74 10.65 3.17
C ALA A 60 -6.84 11.28 2.29
N VAL A 61 -7.22 10.61 1.19
CA VAL A 61 -8.32 11.08 0.32
C VAL A 61 -9.65 11.12 1.08
N ALA A 62 -9.97 10.08 1.86
CA ALA A 62 -11.19 10.05 2.66
C ALA A 62 -11.24 11.18 3.70
N VAL A 63 -10.11 11.48 4.36
CA VAL A 63 -10.01 12.60 5.31
C VAL A 63 -10.20 13.93 4.60
N VAL A 64 -9.62 14.12 3.42
CA VAL A 64 -9.82 15.35 2.62
C VAL A 64 -11.27 15.49 2.21
N CYS A 65 -11.91 14.46 1.66
CA CYS A 65 -13.33 14.48 1.30
C CYS A 65 -14.24 14.73 2.50
N GLY A 66 -13.93 14.11 3.65
CA GLY A 66 -14.66 14.32 4.89
C GLY A 66 -14.53 15.75 5.38
N ALA A 67 -13.31 16.31 5.38
CA ALA A 67 -13.08 17.71 5.73
C ALA A 67 -13.86 18.64 4.79
N VAL A 68 -13.78 18.42 3.47
CA VAL A 68 -14.56 19.19 2.48
C VAL A 68 -16.06 19.10 2.77
N SER A 69 -16.58 17.92 3.09
CA SER A 69 -18.00 17.72 3.40
C SER A 69 -18.47 18.52 4.62
N LEU A 70 -17.60 18.73 5.62
CA LEU A 70 -17.90 19.55 6.80
C LEU A 70 -17.92 21.05 6.49
N PHE A 71 -17.20 21.48 5.45
CA PHE A 71 -17.14 22.89 5.04
C PHE A 71 -18.10 23.23 3.88
N THR A 72 -18.61 22.23 3.15
CA THR A 72 -19.62 22.43 2.11
C THR A 72 -21.00 22.49 2.73
N PRO A 73 -21.75 23.59 2.59
CA PRO A 73 -23.17 23.62 2.91
C PRO A 73 -23.88 22.56 2.07
N VAL A 74 -24.65 21.68 2.72
CA VAL A 74 -25.58 20.79 2.04
C VAL A 74 -26.58 21.67 1.27
N PRO A 75 -26.63 21.62 -0.07
CA PRO A 75 -27.72 22.24 -0.81
C PRO A 75 -29.04 21.66 -0.28
N PRO A 76 -30.10 22.47 -0.10
CA PRO A 76 -31.37 21.96 0.39
C PRO A 76 -31.79 20.74 -0.44
N ASP A 77 -32.35 19.74 0.25
CA ASP A 77 -32.77 18.47 -0.33
C ASP A 77 -33.74 18.72 -1.50
N ASN A 78 -33.23 18.63 -2.73
CA ASN A 78 -33.94 18.78 -3.99
C ASN A 78 -34.82 17.55 -4.29
N GLY A 79 -35.15 16.71 -3.29
CA GLY A 79 -36.13 15.63 -3.44
C GLY A 79 -37.52 16.12 -3.90
N LYS A 80 -37.84 17.41 -3.68
CA LYS A 80 -39.03 18.07 -4.24
C LYS A 80 -38.83 18.57 -5.69
N ASP A 81 -37.59 18.73 -6.12
CA ASP A 81 -37.20 19.29 -7.41
C ASP A 81 -37.38 18.26 -8.52
N LEU A 82 -36.99 16.99 -8.31
CA LEU A 82 -37.17 15.96 -9.34
C LEU A 82 -38.63 15.74 -9.71
N SER A 83 -39.53 15.65 -8.72
CA SER A 83 -40.98 15.52 -8.99
C SER A 83 -41.52 16.74 -9.75
N GLN A 84 -41.08 17.95 -9.38
CA GLN A 84 -41.50 19.19 -10.05
C GLN A 84 -40.89 19.32 -11.45
N ASP A 85 -39.67 18.84 -11.68
CA ASP A 85 -39.00 18.80 -12.98
C ASP A 85 -39.68 17.80 -13.92
N PHE A 86 -40.12 16.65 -13.40
CA PHE A 86 -40.92 15.69 -14.17
C PHE A 86 -42.27 16.28 -14.56
N GLU A 87 -42.98 16.93 -13.62
CA GLU A 87 -44.25 17.60 -13.90
C GLU A 87 -44.06 18.72 -14.95
N ASN A 88 -43.03 19.56 -14.81
CA ASN A 88 -42.72 20.60 -15.78
C ASN A 88 -42.36 20.03 -17.15
N THR A 89 -41.60 18.93 -17.21
CA THR A 89 -41.22 18.31 -18.49
C THR A 89 -42.43 17.69 -19.19
N LEU A 90 -43.34 17.06 -18.44
CA LEU A 90 -44.59 16.54 -19.00
C LEU A 90 -45.50 17.66 -19.48
N LEU A 91 -45.69 18.71 -18.66
CA LEU A 91 -46.50 19.87 -19.02
C LEU A 91 -45.93 20.61 -20.23
N ALA A 92 -44.62 20.76 -20.33
CA ALA A 92 -43.97 21.35 -21.50
C ALA A 92 -44.17 20.50 -22.76
N SER A 93 -44.14 19.16 -22.64
CA SER A 93 -44.36 18.26 -23.78
C SER A 93 -45.80 18.27 -24.30
N VAL A 94 -46.80 18.44 -23.42
CA VAL A 94 -48.21 18.55 -23.84
C VAL A 94 -48.52 19.92 -24.43
N ASP A 95 -48.00 21.01 -23.87
CA ASP A 95 -48.15 22.36 -24.43
C ASP A 95 -47.50 22.46 -25.82
N GLN A 96 -46.36 21.79 -26.01
CA GLN A 96 -45.68 21.69 -27.31
C GLN A 96 -46.46 20.85 -28.33
N SER A 97 -47.25 19.87 -27.86
CA SER A 97 -48.11 19.04 -28.71
C SER A 97 -49.35 19.83 -29.17
N ASP A 98 -49.93 20.65 -28.30
CA ASP A 98 -51.07 21.52 -28.63
C ASP A 98 -50.67 22.71 -29.52
N ALA A 99 -49.46 23.25 -29.35
CA ALA A 99 -48.93 24.34 -30.19
C ALA A 99 -48.51 23.91 -31.61
N THR A 100 -48.45 22.60 -31.88
CA THR A 100 -48.01 22.03 -33.18
C THR A 100 -49.17 21.38 -33.97
N ALA A 101 -50.41 21.45 -33.48
CA ALA A 101 -51.58 21.03 -34.26
C ALA A 101 -52.00 22.14 -35.27
N PRO A 102 -52.24 21.81 -36.56
CA PRO A 102 -52.64 22.77 -37.59
C PRO A 102 -54.05 23.33 -37.42
#